data_AF-A0A7W0A5W8-F1
#
_entry.id   AF-A0A7W0A5W8-F1
#
_cell.length_a   1.000
_cell.length_b   1.000
_cell.length_c   1.000
_cell.angle_alpha   90.00
_cell.angle_beta   90.00
_cell.angle_gamma   90.00
#
_symmetry.space_group_name_H-M   'P 1'
#
loop_
_entity.id
_entity.type
_entity.pdbx_description
1 polymer ?
#
loop_
_entity_poly.entity_id
_entity_poly.type
_entity_poly.pdbx_seq_one_letter_code
_entity_poly.pdbx_strand_id
1 'polypeptide(L)'
;MDLGLLWRSAALQGGLVALVFVLLVLAPLPAEFFREYGVLTGPTTWVICSAATGRILRLGAATTILAALVSGILAAALGVLLTHTVGLVIAVLAFGAVCGLRGRSVA
;
A
#
# COMPACT_ATOMS: atom_id res chain seq x y z
N MET A 1 -12.89 17.00 -1.63
CA MET A 1 -11.86 15.93 -1.63
C MET A 1 -10.51 16.61 -1.86
N ASP A 2 -9.42 16.26 -1.15
CA ASP A 2 -8.09 16.76 -1.52
C ASP A 2 -7.49 15.80 -2.56
N LEU A 3 -7.66 16.17 -3.82
CA LEU A 3 -7.18 15.37 -4.96
C LEU A 3 -5.65 15.39 -5.07
N GLY A 4 -5.00 16.47 -4.62
CA GLY A 4 -3.55 16.55 -4.61
C GLY A 4 -2.95 15.55 -3.63
N LEU A 5 -3.52 15.47 -2.42
CA LEU A 5 -3.10 14.50 -1.41
C LEU A 5 -3.39 13.06 -1.85
N LEU A 6 -4.54 12.82 -2.48
CA LEU A 6 -4.90 11.50 -3.03
C LEU A 6 -3.82 11.01 -3.98
N TRP A 7 -3.47 11.80 -5.00
CA TRP A 7 -2.50 11.36 -6.00
C TRP A 7 -1.08 11.27 -5.44
N ARG A 8 -0.66 12.20 -4.57
CA ARG A 8 0.66 12.14 -3.91
C ARG A 8 0.81 10.89 -3.04
N SER A 9 -0.21 10.57 -2.25
CA SER A 9 -0.20 9.37 -1.38
C SER A 9 -0.29 8.08 -2.18
N ALA A 10 -1.14 8.01 -3.22
CA ALA A 10 -1.20 6.86 -4.12
C ALA A 10 0.12 6.63 -4.87
N ALA A 11 0.69 7.69 -5.46
CA ALA A 11 1.96 7.59 -6.20
C ALA A 11 3.12 7.17 -5.29
N LEU A 12 3.21 7.73 -4.08
CA LEU A 12 4.27 7.37 -3.14
C LEU A 12 4.11 5.94 -2.62
N GLN A 13 2.89 5.56 -2.21
CA GLN A 13 2.60 4.20 -1.74
C GLN A 13 2.90 3.17 -2.84
N GLY A 14 2.38 3.40 -4.06
CA GLY A 14 2.63 2.54 -5.20
C GLY A 14 4.11 2.46 -5.55
N GLY A 15 4.83 3.59 -5.53
CA GLY A 15 6.26 3.64 -5.78
C GLY A 15 7.09 2.86 -4.77
N LEU A 16 6.77 2.96 -3.47
CA LEU A 16 7.45 2.19 -2.42
C LEU A 16 7.18 0.69 -2.54
N VAL A 17 5.92 0.30 -2.80
CA VAL A 17 5.59 -1.11 -3.02
C VAL A 17 6.29 -1.65 -4.26
N ALA A 18 6.28 -0.90 -5.36
CA ALA A 18 7.00 -1.27 -6.59
C ALA A 18 8.51 -1.43 -6.35
N LEU A 19 9.11 -0.52 -5.57
CA LEU A 19 10.52 -0.61 -5.18
C LEU A 19 10.81 -1.92 -4.43
N VAL A 20 9.98 -2.29 -3.45
CA VAL A 20 10.15 -3.55 -2.71
C VAL A 20 10.00 -4.75 -3.66
N PHE A 21 9.04 -4.73 -4.58
CA PHE A 21 8.89 -5.77 -5.60
C PHE A 21 10.15 -5.93 -6.46
N VAL A 22 10.72 -4.82 -6.93
CA VAL A 22 11.98 -4.85 -7.70
C VAL A 22 13.10 -5.46 -6.87
N LEU A 23 13.23 -5.06 -5.59
CA LEU A 23 14.25 -5.62 -4.69
C LEU A 23 14.05 -7.13 -4.47
N LEU A 24 12.82 -7.59 -4.29
CA LEU A 24 12.51 -9.01 -4.11
C LEU A 24 12.78 -9.83 -5.37
N VAL A 25 12.49 -9.28 -6.56
CA VAL A 25 12.79 -9.95 -7.84
C VAL A 25 14.28 -10.07 -8.08
N LEU A 26 15.07 -9.07 -7.69
CA LEU A 26 16.52 -9.05 -7.86
C LEU A 26 17.27 -9.80 -6.74
N ALA A 27 16.61 -10.08 -5.62
CA ALA A 27 17.23 -10.80 -4.51
C ALA A 27 17.44 -12.29 -4.88
N PRO A 28 18.57 -12.90 -4.44
CA PRO A 28 18.83 -14.33 -4.64
C PRO A 28 17.99 -15.19 -3.67
N LEU A 29 16.67 -15.14 -3.82
CA LEU A 29 15.73 -15.87 -2.99
C LEU A 29 15.57 -17.32 -3.49
N PRO A 30 15.43 -18.30 -2.57
CA PRO A 30 15.07 -19.65 -2.95
C PRO A 30 13.72 -19.68 -3.70
N ALA A 31 13.56 -20.62 -4.64
CA ALA A 31 12.30 -20.77 -5.39
C ALA A 31 11.07 -20.98 -4.49
N GLU A 32 11.30 -21.52 -3.29
CA GLU A 32 10.28 -21.82 -2.29
C GLU A 32 9.90 -20.63 -1.39
N PHE A 33 10.66 -19.53 -1.45
CA PHE A 33 10.51 -18.39 -0.54
C PHE A 33 9.09 -17.82 -0.53
N PHE A 34 8.50 -17.59 -1.71
CA PHE A 34 7.14 -17.05 -1.80
C PHE A 34 6.06 -18.07 -1.41
N ARG A 35 6.36 -19.37 -1.47
CA ARG A 35 5.44 -20.42 -1.02
C ARG A 35 5.35 -20.44 0.51
N GLU A 36 6.48 -20.27 1.18
CA GLU A 36 6.57 -20.31 2.64
C GLU A 36 6.25 -18.95 3.29
N TYR A 37 6.78 -17.87 2.73
CA TYR A 37 6.74 -16.53 3.33
C TYR A 37 5.83 -15.56 2.59
N GLY A 38 5.24 -15.91 1.43
CA GLY A 38 4.44 -14.99 0.63
C GLY A 38 3.25 -14.40 1.40
N VAL A 39 2.61 -15.22 2.24
CA VAL A 39 1.48 -14.80 3.09
C VAL A 39 1.85 -13.69 4.07
N LEU A 40 3.11 -13.63 4.51
CA LEU A 40 3.60 -12.61 5.43
C LEU A 40 4.30 -11.45 4.69
N THR A 41 5.04 -11.77 3.63
CA THR A 41 5.84 -10.81 2.85
C THR A 41 4.96 -9.70 2.28
N GLY A 42 3.79 -10.04 1.73
CA GLY A 42 2.84 -9.05 1.20
C GLY A 42 2.33 -8.07 2.28
N PRO A 43 1.67 -8.56 3.35
CA PRO A 43 1.17 -7.72 4.43
C PRO A 43 2.26 -6.89 5.12
N THR A 44 3.43 -7.48 5.39
CA THR A 44 4.54 -6.75 6.02
C THR A 44 5.06 -5.65 5.11
N THR A 45 5.25 -5.94 3.82
CA THR A 45 5.63 -4.92 2.81
C THR A 45 4.61 -3.79 2.77
N TRP A 46 3.32 -4.12 2.75
CA TRP A 46 2.24 -3.14 2.71
C TRP A 46 2.26 -2.21 3.92
N VAL A 47 2.42 -2.76 5.13
CA VAL A 47 2.47 -1.98 6.37
C VAL A 47 3.69 -1.07 6.41
N ILE A 48 4.88 -1.60 6.07
CA ILE A 48 6.12 -0.81 6.03
C ILE A 48 6.00 0.35 5.03
N CYS A 49 5.51 0.08 3.81
CA CYS A 49 5.31 1.10 2.79
C CYS A 49 4.28 2.15 3.25
N SER A 50 3.19 1.71 3.89
CA SER A 50 2.16 2.61 4.41
C SER A 50 2.71 3.55 5.48
N ALA A 51 3.50 3.01 6.41
CA ALA A 51 4.15 3.79 7.46
C ALA A 51 5.16 4.79 6.87
N ALA A 52 5.95 4.38 5.88
CA ALA A 52 6.88 5.24 5.17
C ALA A 52 6.15 6.37 4.42
N THR A 53 5.09 6.04 3.66
CA THR A 53 4.23 7.03 2.98
C THR A 53 3.67 8.05 3.96
N GLY A 54 3.10 7.58 5.08
CA GLY A 54 2.58 8.45 6.14
C GLY A 54 3.64 9.37 6.74
N ARG A 55 4.85 8.86 6.96
CA ARG A 55 5.96 9.65 7.50
C ARG A 55 6.50 10.69 6.51
N ILE A 56 6.67 10.32 5.24
CA ILE A 56 7.18 11.21 4.18
C ILE A 56 6.19 12.34 3.91
N LEU A 57 4.89 12.02 3.83
CA LEU A 57 3.83 13.01 3.59
C LEU A 57 3.31 13.68 4.87
N ARG A 58 3.91 13.36 6.03
CA ARG A 58 3.53 13.91 7.36
C ARG A 58 2.04 13.75 7.68
N LEU A 59 1.47 12.59 7.33
CA LEU A 59 0.09 12.24 7.62
C LEU A 59 -0.10 11.93 9.11
N GLY A 60 -1.28 12.25 9.66
CA GLY A 60 -1.65 11.80 11.00
C GLY A 60 -1.67 10.27 11.11
N ALA A 61 -1.25 9.74 12.26
CA ALA A 61 -1.19 8.29 12.50
C ALA A 61 -2.54 7.59 12.25
N ALA A 62 -3.64 8.18 12.74
CA ALA A 62 -4.98 7.63 12.54
C ALA A 62 -5.38 7.55 11.06
N THR A 63 -4.98 8.54 10.24
CA THR A 63 -5.25 8.52 8.79
C THR A 63 -4.41 7.45 8.10
N THR A 64 -3.14 7.33 8.46
CA THR A 64 -2.23 6.33 7.89
C THR A 64 -2.67 4.92 8.21
N ILE A 65 -3.03 4.64 9.47
CA ILE A 65 -3.51 3.33 9.92
C ILE A 65 -4.81 2.97 9.21
N LEU A 66 -5.78 3.90 9.15
CA LEU A 66 -7.05 3.64 8.47
C LEU A 66 -6.83 3.38 6.97
N ALA A 67 -6.02 4.20 6.30
CA ALA A 67 -5.69 4.03 4.89
C ALA A 67 -5.06 2.65 4.66
N ALA A 68 -4.06 2.28 5.47
CA ALA A 68 -3.36 1.00 5.39
C ALA A 68 -4.32 -0.19 5.59
N LEU A 69 -5.20 -0.13 6.59
CA LEU A 69 -6.17 -1.19 6.90
C LEU A 69 -7.19 -1.37 5.78
N VAL A 70 -7.87 -0.30 5.38
CA VAL A 70 -8.94 -0.37 4.36
C VAL A 70 -8.37 -0.87 3.03
N SER A 71 -7.27 -0.28 2.59
CA SER A 71 -6.64 -0.67 1.32
C SER A 71 -5.96 -2.03 1.39
N GLY A 72 -5.38 -2.42 2.53
CA GLY A 72 -4.76 -3.73 2.71
C GLY A 72 -5.77 -4.87 2.70
N ILE A 73 -6.92 -4.69 3.38
CA ILE A 73 -8.04 -5.64 3.32
C ILE A 73 -8.56 -5.73 1.89
N LEU A 74 -8.70 -4.58 1.21
CA LEU A 74 -9.13 -4.55 -0.19
C LEU A 74 -8.14 -5.27 -1.12
N ALA A 75 -6.83 -5.09 -0.91
CA ALA A 75 -5.79 -5.80 -1.67
C ALA A 75 -5.90 -7.31 -1.48
N ALA A 76 -6.09 -7.77 -0.24
CA ALA A 76 -6.22 -9.19 0.08
C ALA A 76 -7.48 -9.79 -0.56
N ALA A 77 -8.63 -9.13 -0.44
CA ALA A 77 -9.88 -9.60 -1.02
C ALA A 77 -9.83 -9.61 -2.56
N LEU A 78 -9.40 -8.52 -3.19
CA LEU A 78 -9.35 -8.40 -4.64
C LEU A 78 -8.22 -9.23 -5.25
N GLY A 79 -7.14 -9.49 -4.53
CA GLY A 79 -6.10 -10.41 -4.97
C GLY A 79 -6.58 -11.86 -5.10
N VAL A 80 -7.63 -12.23 -4.34
CA VAL A 80 -8.30 -13.55 -4.44
C VAL A 80 -9.38 -13.54 -5.52
N LEU A 81 -10.16 -12.46 -5.62
CA LEU A 81 -11.29 -12.37 -6.55
C LEU A 81 -10.88 -12.03 -7.99
N LEU A 82 -9.77 -11.32 -8.16
CA LEU A 82 -9.25 -10.85 -9.44
C LEU A 82 -7.78 -11.31 -9.59
N THR A 83 -7.00 -10.63 -10.44
CA THR A 83 -5.55 -10.83 -10.49
C THR A 83 -4.86 -10.02 -9.39
N HIS A 84 -3.74 -10.54 -8.88
CA HIS A 84 -2.93 -9.87 -7.87
C HIS A 84 -2.60 -8.41 -8.26
N THR A 85 -2.24 -8.18 -9.52
CA THR A 85 -1.90 -6.86 -10.05
C THR A 85 -3.09 -5.90 -10.02
N VAL A 86 -4.28 -6.35 -10.46
CA VAL A 86 -5.48 -5.51 -10.47
C VAL A 86 -5.91 -5.16 -9.05
N GLY A 87 -5.90 -6.15 -8.15
CA GLY A 87 -6.18 -5.91 -6.73
C GLY A 87 -5.23 -4.90 -6.09
N LEU A 88 -3.94 -4.97 -6.43
CA LEU A 88 -2.92 -4.05 -5.93
C LEU A 88 -3.13 -2.62 -6.43
N VAL A 89 -3.44 -2.42 -7.72
CA VAL A 89 -3.73 -1.09 -8.27
C VAL A 89 -4.95 -0.47 -7.58
N ILE A 90 -6.02 -1.24 -7.42
CA ILE A 90 -7.25 -0.77 -6.75
C ILE A 90 -6.95 -0.42 -5.29
N ALA A 91 -6.17 -1.25 -4.58
CA ALA A 91 -5.77 -0.97 -3.21
C ALA A 91 -4.94 0.31 -3.07
N VAL A 92 -3.99 0.56 -3.97
CA VAL A 92 -3.19 1.80 -3.99
C VAL A 92 -4.08 3.04 -4.19
N LEU A 93 -5.05 2.95 -5.11
CA LEU A 93 -6.01 4.03 -5.31
C LEU A 93 -6.91 4.24 -4.08
N ALA A 94 -7.35 3.15 -3.43
CA ALA A 94 -8.13 3.21 -2.20
C ALA A 94 -7.32 3.84 -1.03
N PHE A 95 -6.04 3.51 -0.91
CA PHE A 95 -5.13 4.14 0.06
C PHE A 95 -5.11 5.66 -0.14
N GLY A 96 -4.88 6.09 -1.38
CA GLY A 96 -4.90 7.51 -1.72
C GLY A 96 -6.25 8.18 -1.45
N ALA A 97 -7.35 7.51 -1.79
CA ALA A 97 -8.70 8.02 -1.55
C ALA A 97 -8.96 8.27 -0.05
N VAL A 98 -8.58 7.33 0.83
CA VAL A 98 -8.72 7.52 2.29
C VAL A 98 -7.90 8.71 2.77
N CYS A 99 -6.66 8.86 2.29
CA CYS A 99 -5.81 10.02 2.63
C CYS A 99 -6.43 11.35 2.16
N GLY A 100 -6.86 11.44 0.90
CA GLY A 100 -7.47 12.64 0.32
C GLY A 100 -8.84 12.99 0.91
N LEU A 101 -9.58 12.01 1.43
CA LEU A 101 -10.82 12.24 2.15
C LEU A 101 -10.56 12.88 3.52
N ARG A 102 -9.59 12.36 4.28
CA ARG A 102 -9.27 12.81 5.65
C ARG A 102 -8.33 14.02 5.74
N GLY A 103 -7.58 14.33 4.69
CA GLY A 103 -6.70 15.51 4.65
C GLY A 103 -7.41 16.85 4.80
N ARG A 104 -8.72 16.92 4.52
CA ARG A 104 -9.55 18.12 4.77
C ARG A 104 -9.98 18.29 6.22
N SER A 105 -9.88 17.26 7.06
CA SER A 105 -10.45 17.30 8.43
C SER A 105 -9.49 17.88 9.47
N VAL A 106 -8.27 18.28 9.07
CA VAL A 106 -7.20 18.75 9.98
C VAL A 106 -6.65 20.12 9.53
N ALA A 107 -7.30 20.78 8.56
CA ALA A 107 -7.03 22.17 8.17
C ALA A 107 -8.21 23.04 8.59
#